data_AF-A0A7C6Y012-F1
#
_entry.id   AF-A0A7C6Y012-F1
#
_cell.length_a   1.000
_cell.length_b   1.000
_cell.length_c   1.000
_cell.angle_alpha   90.00
_cell.angle_beta   90.00
_cell.angle_gamma   90.00
#
_symmetry.space_group_name_H-M   'P 1'
#
loop_
_entity.id
_entity.type
_entity.pdbx_description
1 polymer ?
#
loop_
_entity_poly.entity_id
_entity_poly.type
_entity_poly.pdbx_seq_one_letter_code
_entity_poly.pdbx_strand_id
1 'polypeptide(L)'
;RITDKAPFYYIDTLTTGDRLYLRDEQYVYEYVYKTTFIVEPDDWAPIYSQGFSCLTLVSCEPIGVNTHRIIVQSALVAMHPVKADEEFTYQP
;
A
#
# COMPACT_ATOMS: atom_id res chain seq x y z
N ARG A 1 14.24 8.69 -0.61
CA ARG A 1 13.57 9.71 -1.47
C ARG A 1 12.85 8.94 -2.59
N ILE A 2 11.51 8.95 -2.61
CA ILE A 2 10.73 8.38 -3.71
C ILE A 2 10.87 9.31 -4.93
N THR A 3 10.98 8.75 -6.13
CA THR A 3 11.05 9.51 -7.38
C THR A 3 10.09 8.89 -8.39
N ASP A 4 9.60 9.67 -9.35
CA ASP A 4 8.72 9.16 -10.42
C ASP A 4 9.35 8.01 -11.22
N LYS A 5 10.68 7.91 -11.20
CA LYS A 5 11.45 6.84 -11.88
C LYS A 5 11.58 5.56 -11.06
N ALA A 6 11.15 5.56 -9.80
CA ALA A 6 11.28 4.44 -8.87
C ALA A 6 10.08 4.37 -7.90
N PRO A 7 8.85 4.20 -8.43
CA PRO A 7 7.68 3.97 -7.58
C PRO A 7 7.87 2.68 -6.77
N PHE A 8 7.43 2.69 -5.51
CA PHE A 8 7.50 1.53 -4.60
C PHE A 8 8.91 0.92 -4.40
N TYR A 9 9.98 1.69 -4.62
CA TYR A 9 11.36 1.22 -4.44
C TYR A 9 11.72 0.84 -3.00
N TYR A 10 11.08 1.47 -2.01
CA TYR A 10 11.30 1.23 -0.58
C TYR A 10 10.10 0.55 0.08
N ILE A 11 9.28 -0.16 -0.70
CA ILE A 11 8.08 -0.83 -0.18
C ILE A 11 8.43 -1.93 0.84
N ASP A 12 9.63 -2.49 0.75
CA ASP A 12 10.23 -3.46 1.67
C ASP A 12 10.53 -2.88 3.06
N THR A 13 10.63 -1.55 3.19
CA THR A 13 10.92 -0.91 4.48
C THR A 13 9.69 -0.72 5.36
N LEU A 14 8.49 -1.00 4.84
CA LEU A 14 7.23 -0.84 5.58
C LEU A 14 7.11 -1.86 6.71
N THR A 15 6.71 -1.41 7.90
CA THR A 15 6.65 -2.22 9.11
C THR A 15 5.49 -1.83 10.03
N THR A 16 5.34 -2.56 11.14
CA THR A 16 4.31 -2.33 12.14
C THR A 16 4.32 -0.88 12.64
N GLY A 17 3.16 -0.23 12.55
CA GLY A 17 2.98 1.17 12.91
C GLY A 17 2.88 2.10 11.71
N ASP A 18 3.37 1.68 10.54
CA ASP A 18 3.26 2.48 9.32
C ASP A 18 1.81 2.58 8.84
N ARG A 19 1.47 3.75 8.29
CA ARG A 19 0.16 4.09 7.77
C ARG A 19 0.21 4.37 6.28
N LEU A 20 -0.80 3.89 5.56
CA LEU A 20 -0.97 4.12 4.13
C LEU A 20 -2.28 4.89 3.91
N TYR A 21 -2.25 5.86 3.01
CA TYR A 21 -3.40 6.70 2.70
C TYR A 21 -3.75 6.58 1.22
N LEU A 22 -4.99 6.24 0.93
CA LEU A 22 -5.57 6.30 -0.42
C LEU A 22 -6.62 7.40 -0.42
N ARG A 23 -6.67 8.23 -1.46
CA ARG A 23 -7.63 9.35 -1.56
C ARG A 23 -8.38 9.27 -2.87
N ASP A 24 -9.70 9.41 -2.80
CA ASP A 24 -10.56 9.73 -3.95
C ASP A 24 -11.16 11.15 -3.79
N GLU A 25 -12.18 11.49 -4.57
CA GLU A 25 -12.82 12.81 -4.52
C GLU A 25 -13.65 13.04 -3.24
N GLN A 26 -14.08 11.97 -2.58
CA GLN A 26 -15.02 12.00 -1.46
C GLN A 26 -14.38 11.63 -0.12
N TYR A 27 -13.38 10.75 -0.12
CA TYR A 27 -12.79 10.18 1.09
C TYR A 27 -11.26 10.02 1.01
N VAL A 28 -10.63 10.14 2.18
CA VAL A 28 -9.30 9.64 2.48
C VAL A 28 -9.43 8.38 3.32
N TYR A 29 -8.96 7.27 2.78
CA TYR A 29 -8.93 5.96 3.41
C TYR A 29 -7.59 5.78 4.10
N GLU A 30 -7.63 5.55 5.39
CA GLU A 30 -6.45 5.31 6.21
C GLU A 30 -6.32 3.82 6.49
N TYR A 31 -5.15 3.27 6.16
CA TYR A 31 -4.80 1.87 6.38
C TYR A 31 -3.60 1.78 7.30
N VAL A 32 -3.53 0.71 8.10
CA VAL A 32 -2.34 0.37 8.89
C VAL A 32 -1.65 -0.85 8.29
N TYR A 33 -0.32 -0.83 8.28
CA TYR A 33 0.50 -1.97 7.90
C TYR A 33 0.06 -3.24 8.62
N LYS A 34 -0.05 -4.35 7.88
CA LYS A 34 -0.38 -5.67 8.43
C LYS A 34 0.73 -6.68 8.22
N THR A 35 1.20 -6.86 6.98
CA THR A 35 2.23 -7.85 6.67
C THR A 35 2.91 -7.58 5.34
N THR A 36 4.15 -8.09 5.22
CA THR A 36 4.93 -8.14 3.99
C THR A 36 5.29 -9.60 3.70
N PHE A 37 5.19 -10.02 2.44
CA PHE A 37 5.65 -11.34 2.01
C PHE A 37 6.05 -11.35 0.52
N ILE A 38 6.79 -12.38 0.11
CA ILE A 38 7.27 -12.57 -1.27
C ILE A 38 6.49 -13.72 -1.90
N VAL A 39 6.09 -13.55 -3.17
CA VAL A 39 5.40 -14.58 -3.96
C VAL A 39 6.06 -14.78 -5.32
N GLU A 40 5.76 -15.91 -5.96
CA GLU A 40 6.16 -16.17 -7.34
C GLU A 40 5.45 -15.20 -8.32
N PRO A 41 6.04 -14.91 -9.50
CA PRO A 41 5.46 -13.95 -10.44
C PRO A 41 4.08 -14.32 -10.99
N ASP A 42 3.74 -15.60 -10.98
CA ASP A 42 2.48 -16.18 -11.45
C ASP A 42 1.52 -16.52 -10.30
N ASP A 43 1.87 -16.20 -9.06
CA ASP A 43 0.96 -16.31 -7.92
C ASP A 43 0.04 -15.09 -7.84
N TRP A 44 -1.23 -15.32 -8.20
CA TRP A 44 -2.29 -14.31 -8.18
C TRP A 44 -3.10 -14.32 -6.88
N ALA A 45 -2.80 -15.19 -5.91
CA ALA A 45 -3.50 -15.22 -4.64
C ALA A 45 -3.55 -13.87 -3.90
N PRO A 46 -2.51 -13.00 -3.94
CA PRO A 46 -2.51 -11.72 -3.25
C PRO A 46 -3.57 -10.71 -3.71
N ILE A 47 -4.07 -10.83 -4.95
CA ILE A 47 -5.08 -9.89 -5.49
C ILE A 47 -6.53 -10.34 -5.22
N TYR A 48 -6.72 -11.55 -4.70
CA TYR A 48 -8.06 -12.03 -4.34
C TYR A 48 -8.60 -11.28 -3.13
N SER A 49 -9.93 -11.23 -3.01
CA SER A 49 -10.59 -10.61 -1.86
C SER A 49 -10.19 -11.31 -0.57
N GLN A 50 -9.64 -10.56 0.38
CA GLN A 50 -9.06 -11.10 1.61
C GLN A 50 -10.09 -11.31 2.74
N GLY A 51 -11.38 -11.02 2.50
CA GLY A 51 -12.44 -11.08 3.51
C GLY A 51 -12.50 -9.89 4.47
N PHE A 52 -11.66 -8.87 4.25
CA PHE A 52 -11.69 -7.58 4.95
C PHE A 52 -11.28 -6.45 4.00
N SER A 53 -11.59 -5.21 4.36
CA SER A 53 -11.16 -4.03 3.59
C SER A 53 -9.65 -3.85 3.71
N CYS A 54 -8.93 -4.13 2.63
CA CYS A 54 -7.48 -4.09 2.59
C CYS A 54 -6.96 -3.28 1.39
N LEU A 55 -5.77 -2.72 1.56
CA LEU A 55 -4.97 -2.19 0.47
C LEU A 55 -3.76 -3.10 0.30
N THR A 56 -3.61 -3.65 -0.91
CA THR A 56 -2.49 -4.51 -1.31
C THR A 56 -1.61 -3.75 -2.29
N LEU A 57 -0.35 -3.51 -1.92
CA LEU A 57 0.67 -2.97 -2.81
C LEU A 57 1.55 -4.10 -3.33
N VAL A 58 1.87 -4.07 -4.62
CA VAL A 58 2.65 -5.11 -5.31
C VAL A 58 3.81 -4.45 -6.05
N SER A 59 5.01 -4.98 -5.88
CA SER A 59 6.21 -4.57 -6.63
C SER A 59 7.06 -5.79 -7.00
N CYS A 60 8.09 -5.60 -7.81
CA CYS A 60 9.05 -6.66 -8.18
C CYS A 60 10.10 -6.86 -7.09
N GLU A 61 10.53 -8.11 -6.91
CA GLU A 61 11.60 -8.49 -5.98
C GLU A 61 12.46 -9.62 -6.60
N PRO A 62 13.80 -9.54 -6.56
CA PRO A 62 14.61 -8.35 -6.35
C PRO A 62 14.39 -7.30 -7.44
N ILE A 63 14.59 -6.03 -7.09
CA ILE A 63 14.39 -4.89 -8.00
C ILE A 63 15.23 -5.07 -9.28
N GLY A 64 14.56 -4.97 -10.43
CA GLY A 64 15.20 -5.06 -11.75
C GLY A 64 15.45 -6.48 -12.27
N VAL A 65 15.15 -7.51 -11.48
CA VAL A 65 15.28 -8.94 -11.88
C VAL A 65 13.91 -9.58 -12.14
N ASN A 66 12.85 -9.07 -11.48
CA ASN A 66 11.44 -9.47 -11.67
C ASN A 66 11.14 -10.96 -11.43
N THR A 67 12.00 -11.69 -10.71
CA THR A 67 11.84 -13.13 -10.45
C THR A 67 10.80 -13.46 -9.39
N HIS A 68 10.46 -12.51 -8.53
CA HIS A 68 9.41 -12.61 -7.54
C HIS A 68 8.64 -11.29 -7.46
N ARG A 69 7.61 -11.27 -6.61
CA ARG A 69 6.88 -10.06 -6.25
C ARG A 69 6.93 -9.87 -4.74
N ILE A 70 7.16 -8.64 -4.30
CA ILE A 70 6.95 -8.24 -2.91
C ILE A 70 5.53 -7.71 -2.77
N ILE A 71 4.84 -8.21 -1.75
CA ILE A 71 3.46 -7.88 -1.41
C ILE A 71 3.46 -7.20 -0.05
N VAL A 72 2.87 -6.01 0.04
CA VAL A 72 2.51 -5.38 1.31
C VAL A 72 1.00 -5.32 1.43
N GLN A 73 0.47 -5.90 2.50
CA GLN A 73 -0.93 -5.79 2.86
C GLN A 73 -1.11 -4.85 4.04
N SER A 74 -2.17 -4.05 3.96
CA SER A 74 -2.61 -3.14 5.01
C SER A 74 -4.11 -3.23 5.21
N ALA A 75 -4.58 -2.95 6.42
CA ALA A 75 -6.00 -3.04 6.80
C ALA A 75 -6.59 -1.65 7.00
N LEU A 76 -7.80 -1.42 6.47
CA LEU A 76 -8.51 -0.15 6.65
C LEU A 76 -8.80 0.09 8.14
N VAL A 77 -8.47 1.27 8.64
CA VAL A 77 -8.74 1.68 10.04
C VAL A 77 -9.67 2.88 10.13
N ALA A 78 -9.70 3.77 9.13
CA ALA A 78 -10.60 4.91 9.10
C ALA A 78 -10.90 5.40 7.67
N MET A 79 -12.02 6.10 7.53
CA MET A 79 -12.41 6.83 6.31
C MET A 79 -12.76 8.26 6.71
N HIS A 80 -12.09 9.22 6.11
CA HIS A 80 -12.24 10.64 6.41
C HIS A 80 -12.84 11.34 5.20
N PRO A 81 -13.98 12.06 5.30
CA PRO A 81 -14.53 12.77 4.15
C PRO A 81 -13.57 13.89 3.70
N VAL A 82 -13.34 13.98 2.39
CA VAL A 82 -12.61 15.07 1.77
C VAL A 82 -13.50 16.31 1.81
N LYS A 83 -13.07 17.34 2.53
CA LYS A 83 -13.69 18.67 2.41
C LYS A 83 -13.19 19.32 1.13
N ALA A 84 -14.08 19.96 0.37
CA ALA A 84 -13.82 20.46 -0.98
C ALA A 84 -12.58 21.37 -1.11
N ASP A 85 -12.17 22.01 -0.01
CA ASP A 85 -11.14 23.06 -0.01
C ASP A 85 -9.96 22.77 0.95
N GLU A 86 -9.88 21.55 1.52
CA GLU A 86 -8.89 21.22 2.54
C GLU A 86 -7.88 20.19 1.99
N GLU A 87 -6.60 20.59 1.94
CA GLU A 87 -5.51 19.68 1.60
C GLU A 87 -5.35 18.68 2.76
N PHE A 88 -5.43 17.37 2.46
CA PHE A 88 -5.23 16.36 3.50
C PHE A 88 -3.78 16.43 3.99
N THR A 89 -3.61 16.87 5.23
CA THR A 89 -2.31 16.92 5.89
C THR A 89 -2.21 15.77 6.89
N TYR A 90 -1.22 14.90 6.67
CA TYR A 90 -0.84 13.91 7.67
C TYR A 90 -0.45 14.62 8.97
N GLN A 91 -1.11 14.26 10.08
CA GLN A 91 -0.75 14.75 11.41
C GLN A 91 -0.11 13.60 12.20
N PRO A 92 1.20 13.69 12.51
CA PRO A 92 1.95 12.62 13.18
C PRO A 92 1.53 12.38 14.63
#